data_AF-A5FDI4-F1
#
_entry.id   AF-A5FDI4-F1
#
_cell.length_a   1.000
_cell.length_b   1.000
_cell.length_c   1.000
_cell.angle_alpha   90.00
_cell.angle_beta   90.00
_cell.angle_gamma   90.00
#
_symmetry.space_group_name_H-M   'P 1'
#
loop_
_entity.id
_entity.type
_entity.pdbx_description
1 polymer ?
#
loop_
_entity_poly.entity_id
_entity_poly.type
_entity_poly.pdbx_seq_one_letter_code
_entity_poly.pdbx_strand_id
1 'polypeptide(L)'
;MDYQLKIPESQPMREQLEGAINDLLTFVQAGSIYISNNGGNGLPIIVTFILKKNCGYSGDSLEIISKKITDFHPDFIFKFINAFRASQGFKEGFPYLIRHCTVNELVYYQPDNKVFYPLNGDAKDLMHWAQFSFEDNMQDIVYHFKTASAHMKNNDNKEAGYFMCLAIWNLYCCYTWLLIGEIGEDMGRPSLVHEYKKVVRFVPYLREILDYDIPEDREIIDRLSNAHTYYRDNTINFDINPAVLERAKLKFELLEKEFRSLFWGYKKGFKSKMKRFGNQSFSGQSVLTEKMKSNYFIGHALSEVSETIAGFLKIRAVYCFGYARTNSNDEEKSKKLFNKHLPGYHFYLLVMSSEYKENAIPLLQYHIKEKFGNRYTATILIHRVKNLRSQNNNQKYFLNKVIENGIPAYCDSQYAIYPLNADPQRDIEFTSNYWKNRMLGAEQFLMTAEQCTEPEEALVKNALVQQAVQLVATAQLDLFLSYHPTVYSIAYLFRLLQCIPEIKMPFSDSQLDIKLRELLSASIDMIKHKDLNVDSIEDSNLLFTKCEEFYNEMYTLGYTELKRLDDLKQQDEI
;
A
#
# COMPACT_ATOMS: atom_id res chain seq x y z
N MET A 1 -9.63 7.72 23.98
CA MET A 1 -8.51 7.73 23.02
C MET A 1 -9.07 8.31 21.76
N ASP A 2 -8.63 9.52 21.39
CA ASP A 2 -9.08 10.17 20.17
C ASP A 2 -8.31 9.55 19.01
N TYR A 3 -8.99 8.75 18.19
CA TYR A 3 -8.39 8.15 17.01
C TYR A 3 -8.20 9.24 15.96
N GLN A 4 -6.97 9.44 15.52
CA GLN A 4 -6.63 10.56 14.65
C GLN A 4 -7.05 10.31 13.21
N LEU A 5 -7.82 11.25 12.67
CA LEU A 5 -8.06 11.38 11.24
C LEU A 5 -6.75 11.79 10.56
N LYS A 6 -6.31 11.04 9.55
CA LYS A 6 -5.07 11.27 8.80
C LYS A 6 -5.40 11.43 7.32
N ILE A 7 -5.81 12.64 6.93
CA ILE A 7 -6.01 13.02 5.53
C ILE A 7 -4.67 13.52 4.96
N PRO A 8 -4.19 13.00 3.81
CA PRO A 8 -2.97 13.49 3.17
C PRO A 8 -3.03 14.99 2.87
N GLU A 9 -1.92 15.71 3.04
CA GLU A 9 -1.89 17.17 2.77
C GLU A 9 -2.20 17.51 1.31
N SER A 10 -1.87 16.61 0.38
CA SER A 10 -2.16 16.74 -1.05
C SER A 10 -3.64 16.52 -1.41
N GLN A 11 -4.50 16.17 -0.45
CA GLN A 11 -5.90 15.85 -0.71
C GLN A 11 -6.69 17.14 -1.03
N PRO A 12 -7.42 17.19 -2.17
CA PRO A 12 -8.31 18.31 -2.47
C PRO A 12 -9.34 18.53 -1.38
N MET A 13 -9.63 19.80 -1.06
CA MET A 13 -10.66 20.19 -0.09
C MET A 13 -10.44 19.59 1.32
N ARG A 14 -9.17 19.34 1.70
CA ARG A 14 -8.79 18.68 2.97
C ARG A 14 -9.50 19.26 4.19
N GLU A 15 -9.46 20.59 4.39
CA GLU A 15 -10.05 21.22 5.57
C GLU A 15 -11.57 21.00 5.66
N GLN A 16 -12.26 21.07 4.52
CA GLN A 16 -13.69 20.82 4.44
C GLN A 16 -14.03 19.35 4.68
N LEU A 17 -13.22 18.42 4.15
CA LEU A 17 -13.36 16.99 4.42
C LEU A 17 -13.13 16.68 5.90
N GLU A 18 -12.11 17.26 6.50
CA GLU A 18 -11.78 17.09 7.91
C GLU A 18 -12.91 17.61 8.81
N GLY A 19 -13.42 18.81 8.53
CA GLY A 19 -14.59 19.37 9.21
C GLY A 19 -15.82 18.46 9.10
N ALA A 20 -16.20 18.09 7.88
CA ALA A 20 -17.37 17.25 7.64
C ALA A 20 -17.26 15.87 8.32
N ILE A 21 -16.08 15.24 8.27
CA ILE A 21 -15.85 13.95 8.91
C ILE A 21 -15.89 14.07 10.43
N ASN A 22 -15.27 15.12 11.00
CA ASN A 22 -15.30 15.36 12.44
C ASN A 22 -16.73 15.59 12.95
N ASP A 23 -17.54 16.38 12.23
CA ASP A 23 -18.94 16.61 12.56
C ASP A 23 -19.74 15.30 12.54
N LEU A 24 -19.55 14.45 11.53
CA LEU A 24 -20.18 13.13 11.46
C LEU A 24 -19.70 12.22 12.60
N LEU A 25 -18.42 12.22 12.93
CA LEU A 25 -17.85 11.39 14.01
C LEU A 25 -18.41 11.72 15.40
N THR A 26 -19.05 12.87 15.59
CA THR A 26 -19.72 13.22 16.87
C THR A 26 -20.91 12.31 17.20
N PHE A 27 -21.54 11.70 16.20
CA PHE A 27 -22.69 10.79 16.39
C PHE A 27 -22.61 9.49 15.58
N VAL A 28 -21.76 9.42 14.55
CA VAL A 28 -21.54 8.20 13.76
C VAL A 28 -20.44 7.35 14.40
N GLN A 29 -20.80 6.14 14.83
CA GLN A 29 -19.84 5.18 15.35
C GLN A 29 -19.10 4.45 14.22
N ALA A 30 -18.08 5.10 13.66
CA ALA A 30 -17.24 4.57 12.59
C ALA A 30 -16.15 3.61 13.11
N GLY A 31 -15.94 2.50 12.41
CA GLY A 31 -14.80 1.60 12.60
C GLY A 31 -13.63 1.96 11.67
N SER A 32 -13.92 2.32 10.42
CA SER A 32 -12.96 2.88 9.48
C SER A 32 -13.61 3.88 8.52
N ILE A 33 -12.82 4.83 8.01
CA ILE A 33 -13.27 5.83 7.03
C ILE A 33 -12.28 5.87 5.88
N TYR A 34 -12.82 5.93 4.66
CA TYR A 34 -12.07 5.97 3.42
C TYR A 34 -12.43 7.21 2.62
N ILE A 35 -11.44 7.82 1.99
CA ILE A 35 -11.59 8.94 1.05
C ILE A 35 -11.07 8.49 -0.32
N SER A 36 -11.94 8.55 -1.32
CA SER A 36 -11.62 8.14 -2.69
C SER A 36 -11.96 9.24 -3.69
N ASN A 37 -10.95 9.66 -4.47
CA ASN A 37 -11.13 10.62 -5.55
C ASN A 37 -11.59 9.89 -6.81
N ASN A 38 -12.70 10.31 -7.41
CA ASN A 38 -13.36 9.56 -8.49
C ASN A 38 -12.68 9.66 -9.87
N GLY A 39 -11.38 9.97 -9.93
CA GLY A 39 -10.55 9.84 -11.13
C GLY A 39 -10.50 11.04 -12.08
N GLY A 40 -11.05 12.21 -11.73
CA GLY A 40 -10.95 13.42 -12.57
C GLY A 40 -11.34 14.72 -11.85
N ASN A 41 -10.94 15.86 -12.43
CA ASN A 41 -11.34 17.20 -11.97
C ASN A 41 -12.86 17.38 -12.12
N GLY A 42 -13.54 17.80 -11.03
CA GLY A 42 -14.97 18.12 -11.04
C GLY A 42 -15.92 16.96 -10.69
N LEU A 43 -15.41 15.75 -10.42
CA LEU A 43 -16.23 14.67 -9.84
C LEU A 43 -16.20 14.74 -8.31
N PRO A 44 -17.32 14.42 -7.63
CA PRO A 44 -17.41 14.49 -6.18
C PRO A 44 -16.47 13.49 -5.49
N ILE A 45 -15.99 13.87 -4.31
CA ILE A 45 -15.13 13.04 -3.47
C ILE A 45 -16.00 12.03 -2.71
N ILE A 46 -15.67 10.74 -2.80
CA ILE A 46 -16.41 9.69 -2.10
C ILE A 46 -15.81 9.50 -0.69
N VAL A 47 -16.65 9.63 0.32
CA VAL A 47 -16.32 9.39 1.73
C VAL A 47 -17.12 8.19 2.23
N THR A 48 -16.45 7.06 2.41
CA THR A 48 -17.08 5.81 2.87
C THR A 48 -16.78 5.54 4.33
N PHE A 49 -17.82 5.51 5.15
CA PHE A 49 -17.80 5.09 6.54
C PHE A 49 -18.14 3.61 6.64
N ILE A 50 -17.22 2.80 7.14
CA ILE A 50 -17.55 1.45 7.62
C ILE A 50 -17.86 1.57 9.11
N LEU A 51 -19.11 1.28 9.47
CA LEU A 51 -19.60 1.40 10.84
C LEU A 51 -18.99 0.34 11.76
N LYS A 52 -18.99 0.59 13.07
CA LYS A 52 -18.64 -0.43 14.06
C LYS A 52 -19.68 -1.55 14.06
N LYS A 53 -19.24 -2.74 14.48
CA LYS A 53 -20.18 -3.82 14.81
C LYS A 53 -21.09 -3.36 15.94
N ASN A 54 -22.39 -3.67 15.83
CA ASN A 54 -23.39 -3.40 16.86
C ASN A 54 -23.51 -1.91 17.25
N CYS A 55 -23.29 -0.99 16.30
CA CYS A 55 -23.42 0.46 16.55
C CYS A 55 -24.87 0.95 16.76
N GLY A 56 -25.87 0.05 16.66
CA GLY A 56 -27.28 0.38 16.88
C GLY A 56 -28.00 1.06 15.72
N TYR A 57 -27.30 1.39 14.63
CA TYR A 57 -27.85 2.01 13.42
C TYR A 57 -27.54 1.19 12.17
N SER A 58 -28.46 1.21 11.19
CA SER A 58 -28.17 0.76 9.83
C SER A 58 -27.54 1.90 9.02
N GLY A 59 -26.77 1.54 7.98
CA GLY A 59 -26.24 2.50 7.00
C GLY A 59 -27.32 3.41 6.44
N ASP A 60 -28.46 2.87 6.03
CA ASP A 60 -29.59 3.63 5.47
C ASP A 60 -30.18 4.63 6.47
N SER A 61 -30.30 4.23 7.74
CA SER A 61 -30.78 5.12 8.80
C SER A 61 -29.83 6.31 8.97
N LEU A 62 -28.51 6.07 8.89
CA LEU A 62 -27.51 7.12 8.97
C LEU A 62 -27.48 8.01 7.73
N GLU A 63 -27.75 7.50 6.53
CA GLU A 63 -27.91 8.34 5.34
C GLU A 63 -29.04 9.37 5.52
N ILE A 64 -30.13 8.99 6.18
CA ILE A 64 -31.25 9.90 6.47
C ILE A 64 -30.88 10.90 7.58
N ILE A 65 -30.32 10.43 8.70
CA ILE A 65 -30.02 11.27 9.86
C ILE A 65 -28.89 12.26 9.56
N SER A 66 -27.88 11.84 8.80
CA SER A 66 -26.74 12.67 8.42
C SER A 66 -27.06 13.70 7.34
N LYS A 67 -28.25 13.65 6.72
CA LYS A 67 -28.63 14.49 5.58
C LYS A 67 -28.41 15.98 5.82
N LYS A 68 -28.67 16.48 7.04
CA LYS A 68 -28.41 17.89 7.39
C LYS A 68 -26.95 18.27 7.20
N ILE A 69 -26.00 17.41 7.56
CA ILE A 69 -24.57 17.67 7.41
C ILE A 69 -24.14 17.42 5.97
N THR A 70 -24.57 16.30 5.39
CA THR A 70 -24.13 15.91 4.05
C THR A 70 -24.66 16.85 2.96
N ASP A 71 -25.84 17.46 3.13
CA ASP A 71 -26.39 18.45 2.19
C ASP A 71 -25.61 19.79 2.21
N PHE A 72 -24.87 20.12 3.29
CA PHE A 72 -23.96 21.29 3.32
C PHE A 72 -22.67 21.05 2.54
N HIS A 73 -22.39 19.81 2.14
CA HIS A 73 -21.17 19.42 1.43
C HIS A 73 -21.51 18.72 0.10
N PRO A 74 -22.07 19.44 -0.88
CA PRO A 74 -22.53 18.85 -2.15
C PRO A 74 -21.39 18.26 -3.00
N ASP A 75 -20.16 18.71 -2.78
CA ASP A 75 -18.96 18.21 -3.45
C ASP A 75 -18.52 16.83 -2.94
N PHE A 76 -19.13 16.35 -1.84
CA PHE A 76 -18.81 15.07 -1.22
C PHE A 76 -20.00 14.12 -1.32
N ILE A 77 -19.68 12.85 -1.56
CA ILE A 77 -20.65 11.77 -1.49
C ILE A 77 -20.33 10.91 -0.27
N PHE A 78 -21.23 10.94 0.71
CA PHE A 78 -21.11 10.15 1.92
C PHE A 78 -21.81 8.80 1.76
N LYS A 79 -21.12 7.73 2.16
CA LYS A 79 -21.69 6.38 2.22
C LYS A 79 -21.44 5.74 3.57
N PHE A 80 -22.46 5.09 4.12
CA PHE A 80 -22.40 4.40 5.40
C PHE A 80 -22.67 2.92 5.21
N ILE A 81 -21.69 2.07 5.51
CA ILE A 81 -21.75 0.63 5.26
C ILE A 81 -21.60 -0.11 6.59
N ASN A 82 -22.53 -1.03 6.86
CA ASN A 82 -22.47 -1.89 8.05
C ASN A 82 -21.21 -2.77 8.04
N ALA A 83 -20.57 -2.96 9.20
CA ALA A 83 -19.37 -3.80 9.34
C ALA A 83 -19.52 -5.23 8.77
N PHE A 84 -20.71 -5.83 8.97
CA PHE A 84 -21.03 -7.16 8.47
C PHE A 84 -21.07 -7.18 6.95
N ARG A 85 -21.73 -6.19 6.33
CA ARG A 85 -21.85 -6.07 4.88
C ARG A 85 -20.53 -5.76 4.22
N ALA A 86 -19.75 -4.85 4.78
CA ALA A 86 -18.38 -4.63 4.32
C ALA A 86 -17.57 -5.94 4.37
N SER A 87 -17.63 -6.68 5.50
CA SER A 87 -16.95 -7.97 5.63
C SER A 87 -17.38 -9.00 4.58
N GLN A 88 -18.65 -9.03 4.21
CA GLN A 88 -19.18 -9.94 3.19
C GLN A 88 -18.77 -9.48 1.79
N GLY A 89 -19.02 -8.22 1.44
CA GLY A 89 -18.71 -7.69 0.12
C GLY A 89 -17.22 -7.80 -0.20
N PHE A 90 -16.34 -7.55 0.76
CA PHE A 90 -14.92 -7.79 0.56
C PHE A 90 -14.56 -9.28 0.34
N LYS A 91 -15.29 -10.26 0.90
CA LYS A 91 -15.09 -11.70 0.61
C LYS A 91 -15.53 -12.08 -0.79
N GLU A 92 -16.59 -11.44 -1.26
CA GLU A 92 -17.22 -11.69 -2.56
C GLU A 92 -16.59 -10.87 -3.69
N GLY A 93 -15.51 -10.14 -3.42
CA GLY A 93 -14.86 -9.31 -4.44
C GLY A 93 -15.72 -8.13 -4.90
N PHE A 94 -16.53 -7.57 -3.99
CA PHE A 94 -17.46 -6.50 -4.31
C PHE A 94 -16.74 -5.26 -4.89
N PRO A 95 -17.01 -4.88 -6.15
CA PRO A 95 -16.19 -3.90 -6.86
C PRO A 95 -16.08 -2.52 -6.21
N TYR A 96 -17.19 -2.00 -5.68
CA TYR A 96 -17.20 -0.69 -5.00
C TYR A 96 -16.19 -0.64 -3.85
N LEU A 97 -16.24 -1.65 -2.99
CA LEU A 97 -15.38 -1.76 -1.83
C LEU A 97 -13.90 -1.89 -2.24
N ILE A 98 -13.59 -2.66 -3.28
CA ILE A 98 -12.21 -2.75 -3.78
C ILE A 98 -11.74 -1.43 -4.42
N ARG A 99 -12.66 -0.71 -5.08
CA ARG A 99 -12.35 0.57 -5.73
C ARG A 99 -12.15 1.71 -4.73
N HIS A 100 -12.88 1.72 -3.62
CA HIS A 100 -12.92 2.89 -2.72
C HIS A 100 -12.44 2.63 -1.30
N CYS A 101 -12.41 1.39 -0.83
CA CYS A 101 -12.17 1.05 0.57
C CYS A 101 -10.89 0.23 0.77
N THR A 102 -9.74 0.78 0.38
CA THR A 102 -8.45 0.12 0.58
C THR A 102 -7.51 0.93 1.46
N VAL A 103 -6.35 0.38 1.82
CA VAL A 103 -5.35 1.08 2.66
C VAL A 103 -4.86 2.40 2.08
N ASN A 104 -4.91 2.56 0.75
CA ASN A 104 -4.53 3.82 0.11
C ASN A 104 -5.57 4.93 0.31
N GLU A 105 -6.84 4.54 0.47
CA GLU A 105 -7.95 5.47 0.71
C GLU A 105 -8.26 5.62 2.21
N LEU A 106 -7.68 4.78 3.07
CA LEU A 106 -7.96 4.77 4.51
C LEU A 106 -7.42 6.05 5.18
N VAL A 107 -8.28 6.77 5.88
CA VAL A 107 -7.93 8.00 6.61
C VAL A 107 -8.27 7.94 8.09
N TYR A 108 -9.08 6.98 8.51
CA TYR A 108 -9.41 6.77 9.92
C TYR A 108 -9.55 5.27 10.19
N TYR A 109 -8.97 4.81 11.29
CA TYR A 109 -9.11 3.45 11.77
C TYR A 109 -9.15 3.40 13.28
N GLN A 110 -10.20 2.77 13.80
CA GLN A 110 -10.28 2.40 15.20
C GLN A 110 -9.82 0.95 15.39
N PRO A 111 -8.86 0.67 16.30
CA PRO A 111 -8.40 -0.68 16.64
C PRO A 111 -9.55 -1.66 16.87
N ASP A 112 -9.28 -2.94 16.56
CA ASP A 112 -10.22 -4.08 16.61
C ASP A 112 -11.33 -4.09 15.55
N ASN A 113 -11.48 -3.01 14.77
CA ASN A 113 -12.33 -3.03 13.58
C ASN A 113 -11.62 -3.71 12.41
N LYS A 114 -12.43 -4.15 11.44
CA LYS A 114 -11.91 -4.77 10.22
C LYS A 114 -11.60 -3.69 9.19
N VAL A 115 -10.40 -3.74 8.63
CA VAL A 115 -10.01 -2.99 7.44
C VAL A 115 -9.82 -3.99 6.31
N PHE A 116 -10.21 -3.61 5.10
CA PHE A 116 -9.85 -4.39 3.94
C PHE A 116 -8.36 -4.27 3.64
N TYR A 117 -7.71 -5.41 3.80
CA TYR A 117 -6.29 -5.55 3.59
C TYR A 117 -6.01 -6.97 3.10
N PRO A 118 -6.20 -7.22 1.79
CA PRO A 118 -6.08 -8.56 1.24
C PRO A 118 -4.62 -9.04 1.39
N LEU A 119 -4.44 -10.12 2.17
CA LEU A 119 -3.16 -10.78 2.37
C LEU A 119 -2.93 -11.79 1.25
N ASN A 120 -1.75 -11.74 0.62
CA ASN A 120 -1.17 -12.71 -0.31
C ASN A 120 -2.13 -13.78 -0.89
N GLY A 121 -2.57 -13.60 -2.14
CA GLY A 121 -3.12 -14.71 -2.95
C GLY A 121 -4.55 -14.56 -3.48
N ASP A 122 -5.31 -13.53 -3.09
CA ASP A 122 -6.76 -13.47 -3.38
C ASP A 122 -7.16 -12.67 -4.64
N ALA A 123 -6.20 -12.04 -5.33
CA ALA A 123 -6.55 -11.17 -6.46
C ALA A 123 -7.28 -11.93 -7.59
N LYS A 124 -6.92 -13.20 -7.81
CA LYS A 124 -7.56 -14.04 -8.82
C LYS A 124 -8.97 -14.44 -8.41
N ASP A 125 -9.15 -14.84 -7.16
CA ASP A 125 -10.43 -15.34 -6.65
C ASP A 125 -11.44 -14.18 -6.47
N LEU A 126 -11.01 -13.04 -5.93
CA LEU A 126 -11.83 -11.82 -5.88
C LEU A 126 -12.27 -11.35 -7.27
N MET A 127 -11.37 -11.40 -8.27
CA MET A 127 -11.71 -11.05 -9.65
C MET A 127 -12.68 -12.06 -10.25
N HIS A 128 -12.50 -13.35 -9.94
CA HIS A 128 -13.42 -14.40 -10.38
C HIS A 128 -14.84 -14.17 -9.85
N TRP A 129 -15.00 -13.89 -8.54
CA TRP A 129 -16.31 -13.60 -7.95
C TRP A 129 -16.94 -12.33 -8.52
N ALA A 130 -16.19 -11.24 -8.66
CA ALA A 130 -16.68 -10.01 -9.29
C ALA A 130 -17.15 -10.26 -10.73
N GLN A 131 -16.43 -11.07 -11.49
CA GLN A 131 -16.78 -11.43 -12.87
C GLN A 131 -18.01 -12.34 -12.91
N PHE A 132 -18.08 -13.34 -12.04
CA PHE A 132 -19.23 -14.22 -11.93
C PHE A 132 -20.51 -13.43 -11.64
N SER A 133 -20.51 -12.57 -10.61
CA SER A 133 -21.66 -11.72 -10.29
C SER A 133 -22.04 -10.76 -11.42
N PHE A 134 -21.06 -10.22 -12.14
CA PHE A 134 -21.34 -9.38 -13.32
C PHE A 134 -22.01 -10.18 -14.44
N GLU A 135 -21.49 -11.36 -14.76
CA GLU A 135 -22.02 -12.22 -15.83
C GLU A 135 -23.42 -12.72 -15.52
N ASP A 136 -23.66 -13.14 -14.28
CA ASP A 136 -24.97 -13.60 -13.79
C ASP A 136 -26.03 -12.48 -13.91
N ASN A 137 -25.76 -11.30 -13.36
CA ASN A 137 -26.65 -10.15 -13.47
C ASN A 137 -26.90 -9.73 -14.93
N MET A 138 -25.86 -9.76 -15.78
CA MET A 138 -26.01 -9.41 -17.19
C MET A 138 -26.85 -10.42 -17.97
N GLN A 139 -26.86 -11.71 -17.60
CA GLN A 139 -27.71 -12.70 -18.24
C GLN A 139 -29.19 -12.39 -18.01
N ASP A 140 -29.57 -12.06 -16.77
CA ASP A 140 -30.94 -11.69 -16.41
C ASP A 140 -31.40 -10.40 -17.12
N ILE A 141 -30.55 -9.38 -17.13
CA ILE A 141 -30.81 -8.11 -17.83
C ILE A 141 -31.06 -8.35 -19.33
N VAL A 142 -30.19 -9.13 -19.98
CA VAL A 142 -30.29 -9.44 -21.41
C VAL A 142 -31.51 -10.31 -21.70
N TYR A 143 -31.88 -11.22 -20.80
CA TYR A 143 -33.09 -12.02 -20.92
C TYR A 143 -34.33 -11.11 -20.95
N HIS A 144 -34.50 -10.23 -19.96
CA HIS A 144 -35.63 -9.29 -19.93
C HIS A 144 -35.68 -8.40 -21.18
N PHE A 145 -34.54 -7.88 -21.62
CA PHE A 145 -34.47 -7.05 -22.83
C PHE A 145 -34.87 -7.82 -24.11
N LYS A 146 -34.41 -9.07 -24.26
CA LYS A 146 -34.78 -9.92 -25.40
C LYS A 146 -36.27 -10.24 -25.38
N THR A 147 -36.83 -10.54 -24.21
CA THR A 147 -38.27 -10.79 -24.03
C THR A 147 -39.08 -9.54 -24.39
N ALA A 148 -38.69 -8.37 -23.89
CA ALA A 148 -39.30 -7.10 -24.27
C ALA A 148 -39.29 -6.88 -25.80
N SER A 149 -38.13 -7.10 -26.42
CA SER A 149 -37.95 -6.97 -27.87
C SER A 149 -38.82 -7.94 -28.67
N ALA A 150 -39.08 -9.15 -28.15
CA ALA A 150 -39.97 -10.12 -28.79
C ALA A 150 -41.44 -9.67 -28.71
N HIS A 151 -41.89 -9.17 -27.56
CA HIS A 151 -43.25 -8.62 -27.41
C HIS A 151 -43.45 -7.38 -28.29
N MET A 152 -42.45 -6.50 -28.42
CA MET A 152 -42.48 -5.37 -29.37
C MET A 152 -42.74 -5.82 -30.81
N LYS A 153 -42.06 -6.89 -31.27
CA LYS A 153 -42.26 -7.45 -32.62
C LYS A 153 -43.67 -8.04 -32.82
N ASN A 154 -44.27 -8.55 -31.76
CA ASN A 154 -45.62 -9.11 -31.77
C ASN A 154 -46.72 -8.05 -31.54
N ASN A 155 -46.36 -6.76 -31.45
CA ASN A 155 -47.25 -5.65 -31.11
C ASN A 155 -47.92 -5.76 -29.72
N ASP A 156 -47.31 -6.53 -28.82
CA ASP A 156 -47.75 -6.68 -27.43
C ASP A 156 -47.07 -5.63 -26.54
N ASN A 157 -47.50 -4.38 -26.71
CA ASN A 157 -46.81 -3.23 -26.13
C ASN A 157 -46.83 -3.21 -24.60
N LYS A 158 -47.85 -3.80 -23.97
CA LYS A 158 -47.97 -3.83 -22.50
C LYS A 158 -46.93 -4.77 -21.88
N GLU A 159 -46.82 -5.99 -22.40
CA GLU A 159 -45.78 -6.94 -21.97
C GLU A 159 -44.38 -6.39 -22.30
N ALA A 160 -44.21 -5.80 -23.49
CA ALA A 160 -42.96 -5.16 -23.86
C ALA A 160 -42.53 -4.07 -22.86
N GLY A 161 -43.47 -3.22 -22.44
CA GLY A 161 -43.22 -2.18 -21.44
C GLY A 161 -42.82 -2.74 -20.07
N TYR A 162 -43.46 -3.83 -19.64
CA TYR A 162 -43.12 -4.50 -18.39
C TYR A 162 -41.70 -5.06 -18.40
N PHE A 163 -41.38 -5.88 -19.39
CA PHE A 163 -40.04 -6.48 -19.48
C PHE A 163 -38.94 -5.45 -19.75
N MET A 164 -39.23 -4.37 -20.49
CA MET A 164 -38.28 -3.27 -20.68
C MET A 164 -38.03 -2.52 -19.37
N CYS A 165 -39.06 -2.32 -18.55
CA CYS A 165 -38.92 -1.74 -17.22
C CYS A 165 -37.98 -2.58 -16.34
N LEU A 166 -38.17 -3.91 -16.32
CA LEU A 166 -37.31 -4.82 -15.57
C LEU A 166 -35.85 -4.78 -16.06
N ALA A 167 -35.65 -4.77 -17.38
CA ALA A 167 -34.31 -4.71 -17.96
C ALA A 167 -33.55 -3.44 -17.55
N ILE A 168 -34.19 -2.27 -17.68
CA ILE A 168 -33.56 -0.99 -17.31
C ILE A 168 -33.40 -0.87 -15.79
N TRP A 169 -34.39 -1.31 -15.00
CA TRP A 169 -34.30 -1.28 -13.53
C TRP A 169 -33.15 -2.17 -13.03
N ASN A 170 -33.05 -3.42 -13.48
CA ASN A 170 -31.94 -4.32 -13.12
C ASN A 170 -30.59 -3.75 -13.54
N LEU A 171 -30.52 -3.08 -14.69
CA LEU A 171 -29.31 -2.40 -15.14
C LEU A 171 -28.90 -1.27 -14.18
N TYR A 172 -29.85 -0.44 -13.74
CA TYR A 172 -29.56 0.58 -12.71
C TYR A 172 -29.15 -0.04 -11.37
N CYS A 173 -29.75 -1.17 -10.96
CA CYS A 173 -29.31 -1.91 -9.78
C CYS A 173 -27.87 -2.43 -9.93
N CYS A 174 -27.45 -2.79 -11.14
CA CYS A 174 -26.06 -3.15 -11.41
C CYS A 174 -25.11 -1.94 -11.34
N TYR A 175 -25.57 -0.75 -11.77
CA TYR A 175 -24.84 0.50 -11.54
C TYR A 175 -24.69 0.81 -10.04
N THR A 176 -25.74 0.64 -9.22
CA THR A 176 -25.64 0.86 -7.77
C THR A 176 -24.67 -0.13 -7.10
N TRP A 177 -24.71 -1.39 -7.49
CA TRP A 177 -23.75 -2.41 -7.08
C TRP A 177 -22.30 -2.01 -7.43
N LEU A 178 -22.02 -1.66 -8.70
CA LEU A 178 -20.65 -1.39 -9.15
C LEU A 178 -20.08 -0.07 -8.59
N LEU A 179 -20.90 0.98 -8.46
CA LEU A 179 -20.42 2.36 -8.27
C LEU A 179 -20.81 3.00 -6.94
N ILE A 180 -21.86 2.52 -6.30
CA ILE A 180 -22.47 3.16 -5.12
C ILE A 180 -22.24 2.32 -3.87
N GLY A 181 -22.05 1.01 -4.02
CA GLY A 181 -21.74 0.11 -2.92
C GLY A 181 -22.98 -0.46 -2.24
N GLU A 182 -24.13 -0.47 -2.91
CA GLU A 182 -25.34 -1.06 -2.37
C GLU A 182 -25.33 -2.57 -2.51
N ILE A 183 -25.49 -3.24 -1.38
CA ILE A 183 -25.51 -4.69 -1.26
C ILE A 183 -26.94 -5.02 -0.85
N GLY A 184 -27.76 -5.49 -1.80
CA GLY A 184 -29.23 -5.51 -1.72
C GLY A 184 -29.80 -6.30 -0.54
N GLU A 185 -29.91 -5.67 0.63
CA GLU A 185 -30.63 -6.23 1.78
C GLU A 185 -32.14 -6.03 1.71
N ASP A 186 -32.58 -5.03 0.96
CA ASP A 186 -33.99 -4.79 0.69
C ASP A 186 -34.06 -4.04 -0.64
N MET A 187 -33.93 -4.78 -1.74
CA MET A 187 -34.47 -4.28 -3.01
C MET A 187 -35.97 -4.27 -2.80
N GLY A 188 -36.45 -3.18 -2.18
CA GLY A 188 -37.85 -2.90 -2.05
C GLY A 188 -38.51 -2.91 -3.43
N ARG A 189 -39.80 -2.61 -3.46
CA ARG A 189 -40.59 -2.63 -4.70
C ARG A 189 -39.83 -1.91 -5.84
N PRO A 190 -39.62 -2.56 -7.01
CA PRO A 190 -38.89 -1.96 -8.11
C PRO A 190 -39.42 -0.56 -8.43
N SER A 191 -38.54 0.43 -8.27
CA SER A 191 -38.84 1.83 -8.57
C SER A 191 -37.74 2.36 -9.49
N LEU A 192 -38.04 2.37 -10.79
CA LEU A 192 -37.11 2.86 -11.79
C LEU A 192 -36.70 4.32 -11.54
N VAL A 193 -37.66 5.16 -11.12
CA VAL A 193 -37.39 6.56 -10.76
C VAL A 193 -36.43 6.68 -9.57
N HIS A 194 -36.59 5.82 -8.56
CA HIS A 194 -35.72 5.83 -7.38
C HIS A 194 -34.28 5.46 -7.76
N GLU A 195 -34.10 4.32 -8.44
CA GLU A 195 -32.78 3.84 -8.84
C GLU A 195 -32.09 4.79 -9.83
N TYR A 196 -32.85 5.32 -10.79
CA TYR A 196 -32.37 6.36 -11.70
C TYR A 196 -31.77 7.54 -10.92
N LYS A 197 -32.58 8.20 -10.07
CA LYS A 197 -32.17 9.39 -9.32
C LYS A 197 -30.95 9.14 -8.46
N LYS A 198 -30.86 7.94 -7.89
CA LYS A 198 -29.72 7.50 -7.09
C LYS A 198 -28.45 7.39 -7.92
N VAL A 199 -28.52 6.71 -9.06
CA VAL A 199 -27.37 6.50 -9.95
C VAL A 199 -26.87 7.81 -10.57
N VAL A 200 -27.75 8.64 -11.13
CA VAL A 200 -27.32 9.93 -11.72
C VAL A 200 -26.84 10.95 -10.69
N ARG A 201 -27.15 10.78 -9.40
CA ARG A 201 -26.51 11.58 -8.34
C ARG A 201 -25.03 11.22 -8.16
N PHE A 202 -24.69 9.93 -8.27
CA PHE A 202 -23.31 9.45 -8.13
C PHE A 202 -22.51 9.60 -9.42
N VAL A 203 -23.17 9.45 -10.56
CA VAL A 203 -22.56 9.49 -11.89
C VAL A 203 -23.39 10.38 -12.81
N PRO A 204 -23.20 11.72 -12.72
CA PRO A 204 -24.03 12.68 -13.43
C PRO A 204 -24.00 12.56 -14.96
N TYR A 205 -22.88 12.10 -15.54
CA TYR A 205 -22.76 12.00 -16.99
C TYR A 205 -23.73 10.97 -17.61
N LEU A 206 -24.29 10.05 -16.82
CA LEU A 206 -25.33 9.12 -17.32
C LEU A 206 -26.61 9.85 -17.76
N ARG A 207 -26.81 11.11 -17.34
CA ARG A 207 -27.88 11.98 -17.86
C ARG A 207 -27.75 12.24 -19.35
N GLU A 208 -26.53 12.19 -19.92
CA GLU A 208 -26.34 12.30 -21.36
C GLU A 208 -26.99 11.15 -22.13
N ILE A 209 -27.19 10.01 -21.46
CA ILE A 209 -27.89 8.85 -22.02
C ILE A 209 -29.38 8.93 -21.72
N LEU A 210 -29.80 9.06 -20.47
CA LEU A 210 -31.21 9.13 -20.07
C LEU A 210 -31.41 10.25 -19.03
N ASP A 211 -32.17 11.29 -19.37
CA ASP A 211 -32.38 12.45 -18.48
C ASP A 211 -33.85 12.63 -18.09
N TYR A 212 -34.18 12.46 -16.81
CA TYR A 212 -35.55 12.66 -16.31
C TYR A 212 -36.01 14.13 -16.37
N ASP A 213 -35.08 15.06 -16.53
CA ASP A 213 -35.38 16.48 -16.72
C ASP A 213 -35.83 16.77 -18.17
N ILE A 214 -35.50 15.89 -19.13
CA ILE A 214 -35.93 15.98 -20.53
C ILE A 214 -37.32 15.32 -20.71
N PRO A 215 -38.32 16.00 -21.30
CA PRO A 215 -39.68 15.48 -21.42
C PRO A 215 -39.80 14.10 -22.09
N GLU A 216 -39.04 13.86 -23.16
CA GLU A 216 -39.08 12.62 -23.93
C GLU A 216 -38.54 11.41 -23.14
N ASP A 217 -37.53 11.65 -22.31
CA ASP A 217 -36.88 10.64 -21.46
C ASP A 217 -37.64 10.43 -20.16
N ARG A 218 -38.25 11.50 -19.61
CA ARG A 218 -39.23 11.41 -18.52
C ARG A 218 -40.39 10.51 -18.91
N GLU A 219 -40.92 10.69 -20.14
CA GLU A 219 -42.00 9.85 -20.65
C GLU A 219 -41.60 8.36 -20.65
N ILE A 220 -40.37 8.02 -21.02
CA ILE A 220 -39.87 6.64 -20.95
C ILE A 220 -39.95 6.11 -19.51
N ILE A 221 -39.36 6.83 -18.56
CA ILE A 221 -39.28 6.38 -17.17
C ILE A 221 -40.68 6.23 -16.56
N ASP A 222 -41.56 7.21 -16.77
CA ASP A 222 -42.92 7.21 -16.22
C ASP A 222 -43.79 6.11 -16.84
N ARG A 223 -43.73 5.92 -18.17
CA ARG A 223 -44.52 4.88 -18.86
C ARG A 223 -44.07 3.47 -18.50
N LEU A 224 -42.77 3.23 -18.39
CA LEU A 224 -42.24 1.94 -17.96
C LEU A 224 -42.58 1.65 -16.49
N SER A 225 -42.50 2.67 -15.62
CA SER A 225 -42.91 2.54 -14.21
C SER A 225 -44.40 2.21 -14.06
N ASN A 226 -45.24 2.78 -14.94
CA ASN A 226 -46.66 2.45 -15.00
C ASN A 226 -46.89 1.01 -15.49
N ALA A 227 -46.15 0.55 -16.50
CA ALA A 227 -46.22 -0.84 -16.95
C ALA A 227 -45.95 -1.83 -15.80
N HIS A 228 -44.88 -1.57 -15.03
CA HIS A 228 -44.57 -2.39 -13.85
C HIS A 228 -45.68 -2.36 -12.78
N THR A 229 -46.24 -1.18 -12.48
CA THR A 229 -47.35 -1.03 -11.52
C THR A 229 -48.61 -1.78 -11.96
N TYR A 230 -48.94 -1.76 -13.26
CA TYR A 230 -50.09 -2.50 -13.80
C TYR A 230 -49.93 -4.01 -13.62
N TYR A 231 -48.79 -4.59 -14.00
CA TYR A 231 -48.57 -6.03 -13.88
C TYR A 231 -48.51 -6.52 -12.43
N ARG A 232 -48.06 -5.66 -11.51
CA ARG A 232 -47.98 -5.99 -10.09
C ARG A 232 -49.33 -5.91 -9.38
N ASP A 233 -50.02 -4.78 -9.52
CA ASP A 233 -51.18 -4.45 -8.68
C ASP A 233 -52.51 -4.49 -9.44
N ASN A 234 -52.49 -4.49 -10.78
CA ASN A 234 -53.66 -4.35 -11.64
C ASN A 234 -54.53 -3.11 -11.32
N THR A 235 -53.91 -2.04 -10.79
CA THR A 235 -54.59 -0.86 -10.23
C THR A 235 -54.70 0.31 -11.20
N ILE A 236 -53.95 0.31 -12.30
CA ILE A 236 -53.92 1.43 -13.25
C ILE A 236 -54.17 0.93 -14.68
N ASN A 237 -55.10 1.54 -15.41
CA ASN A 237 -55.16 1.31 -16.85
C ASN A 237 -54.05 2.12 -17.51
N PHE A 238 -53.13 1.45 -18.21
CA PHE A 238 -52.03 2.11 -18.91
C PHE A 238 -52.01 1.72 -20.38
N ASP A 239 -51.56 2.66 -21.19
CA ASP A 239 -51.18 2.46 -22.58
C ASP A 239 -49.75 2.97 -22.77
N ILE A 240 -49.01 2.29 -23.64
CA ILE A 240 -47.64 2.62 -23.98
C ILE A 240 -47.45 2.57 -25.49
N ASN A 241 -47.12 3.73 -26.05
CA ASN A 241 -46.94 3.91 -27.48
C ASN A 241 -45.67 3.16 -27.95
N PRO A 242 -45.71 2.42 -29.07
CA PRO A 242 -44.53 1.78 -29.68
C PRO A 242 -43.32 2.72 -29.84
N ALA A 243 -43.54 4.00 -30.14
CA ALA A 243 -42.47 4.98 -30.27
C ALA A 243 -41.71 5.21 -28.94
N VAL A 244 -42.39 5.12 -27.79
CA VAL A 244 -41.76 5.20 -26.46
C VAL A 244 -40.90 3.96 -26.21
N LEU A 245 -41.38 2.78 -26.61
CA LEU A 245 -40.64 1.52 -26.47
C LEU A 245 -39.37 1.49 -27.33
N GLU A 246 -39.42 2.00 -28.57
CA GLU A 246 -38.24 2.11 -29.43
C GLU A 246 -37.20 3.08 -28.86
N ARG A 247 -37.62 4.22 -28.30
CA ARG A 247 -36.69 5.12 -27.60
C ARG A 247 -36.11 4.45 -26.34
N ALA A 248 -36.93 3.77 -25.54
CA ALA A 248 -36.49 3.04 -24.36
C ALA A 248 -35.44 1.97 -24.70
N LYS A 249 -35.65 1.24 -25.80
CA LYS A 249 -34.71 0.25 -26.32
C LYS A 249 -33.35 0.87 -26.66
N LEU A 250 -33.33 1.97 -27.40
CA LEU A 250 -32.08 2.68 -27.73
C LEU A 250 -31.34 3.18 -26.47
N LYS A 251 -32.09 3.71 -25.50
CA LYS A 251 -31.55 4.18 -24.22
C LYS A 251 -30.96 3.03 -23.40
N PHE A 252 -31.64 1.89 -23.37
CA PHE A 252 -31.13 0.66 -22.75
C PHE A 252 -29.82 0.20 -23.40
N GLU A 253 -29.75 0.12 -24.74
CA GLU A 253 -28.54 -0.32 -25.46
C GLU A 253 -27.34 0.57 -25.15
N LEU A 254 -27.55 1.89 -25.04
CA LEU A 254 -26.50 2.84 -24.65
C LEU A 254 -26.07 2.66 -23.18
N LEU A 255 -27.03 2.55 -22.25
CA LEU A 255 -26.75 2.32 -20.83
C LEU A 255 -26.01 0.98 -20.61
N GLU A 256 -26.39 -0.06 -21.34
CA GLU A 256 -25.78 -1.39 -21.23
C GLU A 256 -24.33 -1.37 -21.71
N LYS A 257 -24.08 -0.72 -22.84
CA LYS A 257 -22.73 -0.51 -23.39
C LYS A 257 -21.84 0.25 -22.41
N GLU A 258 -22.36 1.31 -21.79
CA GLU A 258 -21.62 2.10 -20.81
C GLU A 258 -21.32 1.28 -19.53
N PHE A 259 -22.29 0.50 -19.05
CA PHE A 259 -22.09 -0.37 -17.88
C PHE A 259 -20.98 -1.41 -18.14
N ARG A 260 -20.98 -2.04 -19.32
CA ARG A 260 -19.90 -2.95 -19.73
C ARG A 260 -18.56 -2.24 -19.77
N SER A 261 -18.50 -1.03 -20.32
CA SER A 261 -17.28 -0.22 -20.38
C SER A 261 -16.73 0.05 -18.97
N LEU A 262 -17.58 0.44 -18.03
CA LEU A 262 -17.21 0.66 -16.63
C LEU A 262 -16.66 -0.60 -15.97
N PHE A 263 -17.29 -1.76 -16.18
CA PHE A 263 -16.81 -3.01 -15.62
C PHE A 263 -15.45 -3.42 -16.21
N TRP A 264 -15.23 -3.21 -17.51
CA TRP A 264 -13.92 -3.41 -18.13
C TRP A 264 -12.86 -2.46 -17.55
N GLY A 265 -13.22 -1.20 -17.32
CA GLY A 265 -12.39 -0.23 -16.61
C GLY A 265 -12.01 -0.71 -15.21
N TYR A 266 -12.98 -1.24 -14.45
CA TYR A 266 -12.76 -1.86 -13.15
C TYR A 266 -11.77 -3.03 -13.25
N LYS A 267 -11.94 -3.96 -14.21
CA LYS A 267 -11.00 -5.09 -14.40
C LYS A 267 -9.57 -4.63 -14.63
N LYS A 268 -9.38 -3.58 -15.44
CA LYS A 268 -8.06 -3.00 -15.72
C LYS A 268 -7.47 -2.35 -14.46
N GLY A 269 -8.26 -1.56 -13.74
CA GLY A 269 -7.85 -0.90 -12.50
C GLY A 269 -7.51 -1.88 -11.37
N PHE A 270 -8.33 -2.93 -11.20
CA PHE A 270 -8.21 -3.92 -10.15
C PHE A 270 -6.82 -4.58 -10.10
N LYS A 271 -6.29 -5.03 -11.25
CA LYS A 271 -4.97 -5.70 -11.30
C LYS A 271 -3.86 -4.77 -10.80
N SER A 272 -3.88 -3.51 -11.23
CA SER A 272 -2.90 -2.50 -10.81
C SER A 272 -3.01 -2.20 -9.31
N LYS A 273 -4.24 -2.12 -8.79
CA LYS A 273 -4.51 -1.86 -7.37
C LYS A 273 -4.04 -3.03 -6.50
N MET A 274 -4.35 -4.27 -6.91
CA MET A 274 -3.93 -5.48 -6.20
C MET A 274 -2.41 -5.65 -6.17
N LYS A 275 -1.71 -5.35 -7.28
CA LYS A 275 -0.24 -5.39 -7.30
C LYS A 275 0.38 -4.42 -6.28
N ARG A 276 -0.22 -3.23 -6.12
CA ARG A 276 0.24 -2.24 -5.11
C ARG A 276 0.00 -2.70 -3.67
N PHE A 277 -1.02 -3.53 -3.40
CA PHE A 277 -1.22 -4.11 -2.07
C PHE A 277 -0.21 -5.20 -1.73
N GLY A 278 0.11 -6.06 -2.70
CA GLY A 278 1.09 -7.13 -2.50
C GLY A 278 2.50 -6.60 -2.22
N ASN A 279 2.84 -5.45 -2.80
CA ASN A 279 4.17 -4.84 -2.71
C ASN A 279 4.17 -3.61 -1.79
N GLN A 280 3.84 -3.78 -0.51
CA GLN A 280 4.10 -2.75 0.51
C GLN A 280 5.55 -2.79 1.00
N SER A 281 6.47 -2.54 0.08
CA SER A 281 7.87 -2.31 0.39
C SER A 281 8.38 -1.09 -0.36
N PHE A 282 9.33 -0.40 0.25
CA PHE A 282 10.12 0.64 -0.38
C PHE A 282 11.58 0.32 -0.07
N SER A 283 12.36 0.08 -1.12
CA SER A 283 13.80 -0.17 -0.99
C SER A 283 14.48 1.06 -0.38
N GLY A 284 15.42 0.83 0.53
CA GLY A 284 16.22 1.93 1.10
C GLY A 284 16.99 2.71 0.05
N GLN A 285 17.45 2.06 -1.01
CA GLN A 285 18.17 2.71 -2.11
C GLN A 285 17.28 3.63 -2.96
N SER A 286 16.00 3.27 -3.16
CA SER A 286 15.06 4.08 -3.94
C SER A 286 14.87 5.49 -3.39
N VAL A 287 15.21 5.74 -2.11
CA VAL A 287 15.15 7.09 -1.50
C VAL A 287 16.07 8.09 -2.19
N LEU A 288 17.09 7.63 -2.92
CA LEU A 288 18.01 8.51 -3.65
C LEU A 288 17.35 9.20 -4.85
N THR A 289 16.27 8.63 -5.39
CA THR A 289 15.64 9.10 -6.63
C THR A 289 14.13 9.30 -6.50
N GLU A 290 13.49 8.65 -5.54
CA GLU A 290 12.03 8.63 -5.42
C GLU A 290 11.56 9.10 -4.05
N LYS A 291 10.60 10.03 -4.04
CA LYS A 291 9.93 10.46 -2.82
C LYS A 291 8.99 9.37 -2.30
N MET A 292 9.25 8.93 -1.08
CA MET A 292 8.43 7.96 -0.36
C MET A 292 7.04 8.51 -0.07
N LYS A 293 6.04 7.63 -0.17
CA LYS A 293 4.66 7.93 0.21
C LYS A 293 4.27 7.11 1.42
N SER A 294 3.72 7.78 2.42
CA SER A 294 3.15 7.13 3.60
C SER A 294 1.67 6.77 3.35
N ASN A 295 1.21 5.69 3.97
CA ASN A 295 -0.21 5.38 4.12
C ASN A 295 -0.58 5.39 5.62
N TYR A 296 -1.86 5.23 5.93
CA TYR A 296 -2.34 5.29 7.32
C TYR A 296 -1.57 4.37 8.27
N PHE A 297 -1.32 3.10 7.86
CA PHE A 297 -0.66 2.11 8.71
C PHE A 297 0.83 2.34 8.87
N ILE A 298 1.52 2.69 7.79
CA ILE A 298 2.95 3.05 7.85
C ILE A 298 3.14 4.29 8.72
N GLY A 299 2.32 5.32 8.51
CA GLY A 299 2.38 6.55 9.29
C GLY A 299 2.05 6.33 10.77
N HIS A 300 1.09 5.46 11.10
CA HIS A 300 0.81 5.06 12.48
C HIS A 300 1.99 4.32 13.11
N ALA A 301 2.48 3.25 12.45
CA ALA A 301 3.58 2.46 12.96
C ALA A 301 4.87 3.28 13.14
N LEU A 302 5.18 4.18 12.19
CA LEU A 302 6.30 5.10 12.31
C LEU A 302 6.14 6.07 13.49
N SER A 303 4.93 6.58 13.76
CA SER A 303 4.66 7.40 14.94
C SER A 303 5.02 6.64 16.23
N GLU A 304 4.47 5.44 16.41
CA GLU A 304 4.71 4.62 17.61
C GLU A 304 6.18 4.23 17.79
N VAL A 305 6.86 3.89 16.68
CA VAL A 305 8.29 3.58 16.69
C VAL A 305 9.11 4.83 17.01
N SER A 306 8.78 5.98 16.43
CA SER A 306 9.50 7.23 16.66
C SER A 306 9.34 7.75 18.10
N GLU A 307 8.15 7.61 18.70
CA GLU A 307 7.91 7.91 20.12
C GLU A 307 8.76 7.02 21.03
N THR A 308 8.92 5.75 20.66
CA THR A 308 9.78 4.80 21.39
C THR A 308 11.26 5.23 21.31
N ILE A 309 11.71 5.71 20.16
CA ILE A 309 13.07 6.24 19.99
C ILE A 309 13.24 7.54 20.80
N ALA A 310 12.28 8.46 20.72
CA ALA A 310 12.29 9.74 21.44
C ALA A 310 12.30 9.57 22.96
N GLY A 311 11.60 8.55 23.47
CA GLY A 311 11.62 8.21 24.89
C GLY A 311 12.95 7.62 25.37
N PHE A 312 13.79 7.10 24.47
CA PHE A 312 15.07 6.45 24.81
C PHE A 312 16.29 7.36 24.62
N LEU A 313 16.24 8.30 23.67
CA LEU A 313 17.35 9.16 23.25
C LEU A 313 16.84 10.57 22.94
N LYS A 314 17.60 11.61 23.31
CA LYS A 314 17.32 12.99 22.86
C LYS A 314 17.60 13.10 21.35
N ILE A 315 16.53 13.18 20.57
CA ILE A 315 16.54 13.25 19.12
C ILE A 315 16.00 14.59 18.61
N ARG A 316 16.39 14.98 17.39
CA ARG A 316 15.81 16.11 16.66
C ARG A 316 14.87 15.67 15.56
N ALA A 317 15.18 14.54 14.91
CA ALA A 317 14.31 13.98 13.90
C ALA A 317 14.51 12.48 13.72
N VAL A 318 13.50 11.84 13.15
CA VAL A 318 13.52 10.47 12.62
C VAL A 318 12.96 10.50 11.20
N TYR A 319 13.73 10.00 10.24
CA TYR A 319 13.30 9.80 8.87
C TYR A 319 13.28 8.32 8.55
N CYS A 320 12.18 7.84 7.98
CA CYS A 320 12.13 6.51 7.38
C CYS A 320 12.58 6.62 5.91
N PHE A 321 13.61 5.88 5.54
CA PHE A 321 14.14 5.86 4.16
C PHE A 321 13.88 4.54 3.44
N GLY A 322 13.30 3.56 4.12
CA GLY A 322 12.89 2.30 3.52
C GLY A 322 12.04 1.51 4.49
N TYR A 323 11.22 0.62 3.95
CA TYR A 323 10.48 -0.33 4.77
C TYR A 323 10.19 -1.60 3.98
N ALA A 324 10.13 -2.70 4.69
CA ALA A 324 9.66 -3.97 4.17
C ALA A 324 8.60 -4.52 5.11
N ARG A 325 7.58 -5.14 4.54
CA ARG A 325 6.59 -5.84 5.34
C ARG A 325 7.24 -7.05 6.02
N THR A 326 6.98 -7.26 7.31
CA THR A 326 7.35 -8.50 7.98
C THR A 326 6.15 -9.45 7.94
N ASN A 327 6.40 -10.72 7.62
CA ASN A 327 5.40 -11.76 7.79
C ASN A 327 5.35 -12.08 9.29
N SER A 328 4.48 -11.40 10.03
CA SER A 328 4.28 -11.71 11.44
C SER A 328 3.35 -12.92 11.55
N ASN A 329 3.94 -14.06 11.93
CA ASN A 329 3.32 -15.32 12.35
C ASN A 329 2.64 -16.18 11.28
N ASP A 330 2.84 -17.50 11.41
CA ASP A 330 2.21 -18.55 10.59
C ASP A 330 0.67 -18.51 10.58
N GLU A 331 0.02 -17.78 11.50
CA GLU A 331 -1.43 -17.54 11.48
C GLU A 331 -1.89 -16.58 10.35
N GLU A 332 -1.00 -15.71 9.84
CA GLU A 332 -1.25 -14.89 8.64
C GLU A 332 -1.26 -15.71 7.34
N LYS A 333 -0.83 -16.98 7.37
CA LYS A 333 -1.03 -17.92 6.24
C LYS A 333 -2.48 -18.37 6.12
N SER A 334 -3.36 -18.07 7.09
CA SER A 334 -4.79 -18.26 6.90
C SER A 334 -5.29 -17.26 5.85
N LYS A 335 -5.95 -17.78 4.80
CA LYS A 335 -6.56 -17.05 3.67
C LYS A 335 -7.66 -16.07 4.11
N LYS A 336 -7.35 -15.12 4.98
CA LYS A 336 -8.29 -14.12 5.47
C LYS A 336 -8.01 -12.81 4.77
N LEU A 337 -8.98 -12.39 3.96
CA LEU A 337 -9.07 -11.06 3.33
C LEU A 337 -9.11 -9.89 4.34
N PHE A 338 -9.18 -10.19 5.64
CA PHE A 338 -9.23 -9.24 6.75
C PHE A 338 -8.33 -9.69 7.88
N ASN A 339 -7.52 -8.77 8.37
CA ASN A 339 -6.87 -8.94 9.66
C ASN A 339 -7.46 -7.93 10.66
N LYS A 340 -7.64 -8.37 11.92
CA LYS A 340 -7.87 -7.46 13.05
C LYS A 340 -6.57 -6.77 13.48
N HIS A 341 -5.44 -7.40 13.20
CA HIS A 341 -4.11 -6.92 13.55
C HIS A 341 -3.51 -6.14 12.38
N LEU A 342 -2.87 -5.03 12.72
CA LEU A 342 -2.12 -4.21 11.77
C LEU A 342 -0.94 -5.02 11.20
N PRO A 343 -0.56 -4.81 9.93
CA PRO A 343 0.60 -5.45 9.34
C PRO A 343 1.88 -5.17 10.15
N GLY A 344 2.76 -6.18 10.19
CA GLY A 344 4.12 -6.01 10.66
C GLY A 344 5.02 -5.32 9.63
N TYR A 345 6.00 -4.56 10.11
CA TYR A 345 6.98 -3.86 9.28
C TYR A 345 8.39 -3.93 9.86
N HIS A 346 9.37 -3.98 8.97
CA HIS A 346 10.76 -3.64 9.21
C HIS A 346 11.03 -2.26 8.63
N PHE A 347 11.55 -1.35 9.44
CA PHE A 347 11.85 0.03 9.03
C PHE A 347 13.36 0.28 8.94
N TYR A 348 13.78 1.00 7.91
CA TYR A 348 15.11 1.57 7.79
C TYR A 348 15.03 3.04 8.20
N LEU A 349 15.66 3.39 9.32
CA LEU A 349 15.47 4.68 9.99
C LEU A 349 16.79 5.44 10.08
N LEU A 350 16.75 6.72 9.72
CA LEU A 350 17.77 7.70 10.03
C LEU A 350 17.33 8.51 11.25
N VAL A 351 18.10 8.43 12.33
CA VAL A 351 17.84 9.12 13.60
C VAL A 351 18.90 10.19 13.81
N MET A 352 18.44 11.44 13.90
CA MET A 352 19.29 12.60 14.17
C MET A 352 19.31 12.85 15.68
N SER A 353 20.42 12.52 16.35
CA SER A 353 20.54 12.65 17.80
C SER A 353 21.21 13.96 18.23
N SER A 354 20.73 14.53 19.33
CA SER A 354 21.40 15.65 20.01
C SER A 354 22.49 15.17 20.97
N GLU A 355 22.38 13.93 21.46
CA GLU A 355 23.32 13.35 22.42
C GLU A 355 24.03 12.10 21.87
N TYR A 356 25.01 11.60 22.62
CA TYR A 356 25.63 10.30 22.37
C TYR A 356 25.27 9.40 23.52
N LYS A 357 24.97 8.16 23.16
CA LYS A 357 24.70 7.10 24.08
C LYS A 357 25.38 5.88 23.51
N GLU A 358 26.27 5.31 24.31
CA GLU A 358 26.99 4.10 23.95
C GLU A 358 25.99 2.95 23.72
N ASN A 359 26.25 2.11 22.73
CA ASN A 359 25.39 0.97 22.37
C ASN A 359 23.91 1.33 22.09
N ALA A 360 23.62 2.57 21.70
CA ALA A 360 22.25 3.02 21.45
C ALA A 360 21.53 2.23 20.35
N ILE A 361 22.23 1.88 19.25
CA ILE A 361 21.64 1.17 18.11
C ILE A 361 21.08 -0.20 18.52
N PRO A 362 21.89 -1.16 19.04
CA PRO A 362 21.38 -2.48 19.39
C PRO A 362 20.29 -2.43 20.47
N LEU A 363 20.43 -1.54 21.46
CA LEU A 363 19.42 -1.36 22.51
C LEU A 363 18.10 -0.85 21.95
N LEU A 364 18.11 0.17 21.08
CA LEU A 364 16.89 0.68 20.43
C LEU A 364 16.22 -0.39 19.58
N GLN A 365 16.99 -1.12 18.78
CA GLN A 365 16.46 -2.20 17.95
C GLN A 365 15.80 -3.29 18.79
N TYR A 366 16.41 -3.67 19.91
CA TYR A 366 15.82 -4.60 20.87
C TYR A 366 14.56 -4.03 21.53
N HIS A 367 14.59 -2.79 22.04
CA HIS A 367 13.44 -2.16 22.68
C HIS A 367 12.23 -2.03 21.76
N ILE A 368 12.44 -1.66 20.49
CA ILE A 368 11.36 -1.62 19.49
C ILE A 368 10.79 -3.02 19.28
N LYS A 369 11.67 -4.01 19.03
CA LYS A 369 11.29 -5.40 18.79
C LYS A 369 10.45 -5.97 19.94
N GLU A 370 10.91 -5.80 21.18
CA GLU A 370 10.23 -6.29 22.38
C GLU A 370 8.89 -5.58 22.62
N LYS A 371 8.88 -4.22 22.59
CA LYS A 371 7.69 -3.42 22.86
C LYS A 371 6.52 -3.77 21.94
N PHE A 372 6.81 -4.10 20.69
CA PHE A 372 5.80 -4.42 19.68
C PHE A 372 5.69 -5.93 19.40
N GLY A 373 6.31 -6.80 20.21
CA GLY A 373 6.22 -8.25 20.05
C GLY A 373 6.59 -8.74 18.65
N ASN A 374 7.71 -8.25 18.10
CA ASN A 374 8.20 -8.48 16.73
C ASN A 374 7.34 -7.91 15.59
N ARG A 375 6.20 -7.29 15.87
CA ARG A 375 5.37 -6.66 14.82
C ARG A 375 6.14 -5.56 14.10
N TYR A 376 6.84 -4.72 14.86
CA TYR A 376 7.71 -3.69 14.33
C TYR A 376 9.16 -4.00 14.68
N THR A 377 10.03 -3.89 13.68
CA THR A 377 11.48 -3.99 13.83
C THR A 377 12.14 -2.87 13.06
N ALA A 378 13.39 -2.54 13.39
CA ALA A 378 14.10 -1.45 12.72
C ALA A 378 15.58 -1.74 12.50
N THR A 379 16.13 -1.15 11.45
CA THR A 379 17.57 -0.93 11.23
C THR A 379 17.84 0.55 11.31
N ILE A 380 18.68 0.96 12.28
CA ILE A 380 18.77 2.36 12.71
C ILE A 380 20.17 2.92 12.42
N LEU A 381 20.20 3.98 11.64
CA LEU A 381 21.35 4.85 11.44
C LEU A 381 21.26 6.00 12.45
N ILE A 382 22.22 6.12 13.39
CA ILE A 382 22.24 7.25 14.34
C ILE A 382 23.36 8.20 13.97
N HIS A 383 23.00 9.45 13.66
CA HIS A 383 23.96 10.53 13.40
C HIS A 383 23.77 11.67 14.38
N ARG A 384 24.88 12.11 15.01
CA ARG A 384 24.83 13.27 15.89
C ARG A 384 24.74 14.53 15.04
N VAL A 385 23.80 15.40 15.36
CA VAL A 385 23.54 16.63 14.57
C VAL A 385 24.78 17.51 14.46
N LYS A 386 25.58 17.59 15.53
CA LYS A 386 26.85 18.34 15.54
C LYS A 386 27.91 17.83 14.55
N ASN A 387 27.84 16.55 14.14
CA ASN A 387 28.81 15.93 13.25
C ASN A 387 28.35 15.96 11.78
N LEU A 388 27.14 16.43 11.48
CA LEU A 388 26.59 16.35 10.12
C LEU A 388 27.36 17.24 9.13
N ARG A 389 27.82 18.43 9.57
CA ARG A 389 28.56 19.37 8.71
C ARG A 389 29.97 18.87 8.36
N SER A 390 30.58 18.06 9.21
CA SER A 390 31.92 17.52 9.01
C SER A 390 31.96 16.23 8.21
N GLN A 391 30.81 15.71 7.75
CA GLN A 391 30.76 14.52 6.90
C GLN A 391 31.32 14.82 5.50
N ASN A 392 31.79 13.78 4.81
CA ASN A 392 32.20 13.87 3.41
C ASN A 392 30.99 14.16 2.48
N ASN A 393 31.26 14.53 1.22
CA ASN A 393 30.22 14.94 0.29
C ASN A 393 29.22 13.81 -0.02
N ASN A 394 29.69 12.57 -0.19
CA ASN A 394 28.85 11.41 -0.47
C ASN A 394 27.89 11.09 0.67
N GLN A 395 28.39 11.12 1.91
CA GLN A 395 27.59 10.97 3.11
C GLN A 395 26.55 12.09 3.23
N LYS A 396 26.91 13.34 2.92
CA LYS A 396 25.96 14.46 2.89
C LYS A 396 24.90 14.26 1.81
N TYR A 397 25.27 13.76 0.63
CA TYR A 397 24.33 13.41 -0.43
C TYR A 397 23.28 12.41 0.04
N PHE A 398 23.69 11.27 0.61
CA PHE A 398 22.77 10.29 1.17
C PHE A 398 21.82 10.91 2.20
N LEU A 399 22.37 11.62 3.20
CA LEU A 399 21.58 12.21 4.28
C LEU A 399 20.57 13.22 3.75
N ASN A 400 20.95 14.05 2.77
CA ASN A 400 20.04 15.00 2.14
C ASN A 400 18.93 14.30 1.37
N LYS A 401 19.25 13.25 0.60
CA LYS A 401 18.22 12.47 -0.11
C LYS A 401 17.25 11.79 0.85
N VAL A 402 17.72 11.27 1.98
CA VAL A 402 16.83 10.75 3.02
C VAL A 402 15.92 11.83 3.61
N ILE A 403 16.43 13.04 3.85
CA ILE A 403 15.63 14.16 4.37
C ILE A 403 14.59 14.63 3.34
N GLU A 404 14.96 14.69 2.06
CA GLU A 404 14.13 15.18 0.95
C GLU A 404 13.03 14.17 0.57
N ASN A 405 13.41 12.91 0.43
CA ASN A 405 12.58 11.86 -0.14
C ASN A 405 12.02 10.89 0.90
N GLY A 406 12.58 10.83 2.11
CA GLY A 406 12.10 9.95 3.17
C GLY A 406 10.79 10.42 3.81
N ILE A 407 10.19 9.56 4.63
CA ILE A 407 9.01 9.92 5.44
C ILE A 407 9.49 10.53 6.77
N PRO A 408 9.17 11.79 7.07
CA PRO A 408 9.46 12.37 8.40
C PRO A 408 8.53 11.73 9.43
N ALA A 409 9.08 10.85 10.26
CA ALA A 409 8.33 10.16 11.32
C ALA A 409 8.24 11.01 12.60
N TYR A 410 9.27 11.80 12.86
CA TYR A 410 9.34 12.73 13.99
C TYR A 410 10.24 13.89 13.62
N CYS A 411 9.81 15.11 13.93
CA CYS A 411 10.63 16.33 13.84
C CYS A 411 10.33 17.20 15.06
N ASP A 412 11.37 17.60 15.79
CA ASP A 412 11.21 18.53 16.90
C ASP A 412 10.81 19.92 16.36
N SER A 413 9.62 20.38 16.75
CA SER A 413 9.07 21.69 16.36
C SER A 413 9.99 22.87 16.68
N GLN A 414 10.88 22.74 17.68
CA GLN A 414 11.80 23.80 18.08
C GLN A 414 13.07 23.84 17.23
N TYR A 415 13.37 22.77 16.47
CA TYR A 415 14.63 22.64 15.73
C TYR A 415 14.38 22.14 14.31
N ALA A 416 14.13 23.09 13.39
CA ALA A 416 14.08 22.78 11.97
C ALA A 416 15.41 22.17 11.49
N ILE A 417 15.33 21.00 10.83
CA ILE A 417 16.47 20.39 10.16
C ILE A 417 16.47 20.87 8.71
N TYR A 418 17.46 21.68 8.37
CA TYR A 418 17.68 22.13 7.01
C TYR A 418 18.59 21.15 6.25
N PRO A 419 18.49 21.09 4.91
CA PRO A 419 19.45 20.37 4.08
C PRO A 419 20.88 20.79 4.43
N LEU A 420 21.79 19.80 4.52
CA LEU A 420 23.14 20.01 5.02
C LEU A 420 24.02 20.86 4.10
N ASN A 421 23.63 20.97 2.82
CA ASN A 421 24.17 21.81 1.75
C ASN A 421 23.08 21.98 0.68
N ALA A 422 23.15 23.07 -0.11
CA ALA A 422 22.39 23.18 -1.35
C ALA A 422 22.98 22.19 -2.36
N ASP A 423 22.30 21.06 -2.55
CA ASP A 423 22.59 20.01 -3.54
C ASP A 423 24.03 19.43 -3.54
N PRO A 424 24.44 18.68 -2.50
CA PRO A 424 25.71 17.96 -2.51
C PRO A 424 25.71 16.94 -3.65
N GLN A 425 26.52 17.15 -4.69
CA GLN A 425 26.68 16.15 -5.73
C GLN A 425 27.48 14.95 -5.23
N ARG A 426 27.16 13.78 -5.80
CA ARG A 426 27.88 12.55 -5.55
C ARG A 426 29.25 12.61 -6.21
N ASP A 427 30.30 12.39 -5.43
CA ASP A 427 31.67 12.26 -5.90
C ASP A 427 31.91 10.82 -6.39
N ILE A 428 31.74 10.64 -7.70
CA ILE A 428 31.85 9.34 -8.39
C ILE A 428 33.30 8.85 -8.39
N GLU A 429 34.29 9.75 -8.53
CA GLU A 429 35.70 9.38 -8.52
C GLU A 429 36.12 8.85 -7.14
N PHE A 430 35.72 9.55 -6.07
CA PHE A 430 35.92 9.07 -4.72
C PHE A 430 35.27 7.70 -4.50
N THR A 431 33.99 7.53 -4.89
CA THR A 431 33.30 6.23 -4.74
C THR A 431 34.01 5.13 -5.52
N SER A 432 34.45 5.38 -6.76
CA SER A 432 35.16 4.39 -7.57
C SER A 432 36.47 3.95 -6.90
N ASN A 433 37.26 4.91 -6.43
CA ASN A 433 38.52 4.64 -5.73
C ASN A 433 38.28 3.94 -4.39
N TYR A 434 37.29 4.39 -3.62
CA TYR A 434 36.92 3.79 -2.34
C TYR A 434 36.50 2.33 -2.53
N TRP A 435 35.58 2.06 -3.47
CA TRP A 435 35.11 0.72 -3.77
C TRP A 435 36.25 -0.20 -4.19
N LYS A 436 37.08 0.21 -5.16
CA LYS A 436 38.23 -0.59 -5.64
C LYS A 436 39.18 -0.95 -4.50
N ASN A 437 39.53 0.02 -3.66
CA ASN A 437 40.42 -0.20 -2.52
C ASN A 437 39.84 -1.17 -1.49
N ARG A 438 38.53 -1.09 -1.20
CA ARG A 438 37.86 -1.99 -0.26
C ARG A 438 37.75 -3.41 -0.81
N MET A 439 37.43 -3.55 -2.10
CA MET A 439 37.37 -4.86 -2.76
C MET A 439 38.74 -5.52 -2.82
N LEU A 440 39.81 -4.79 -3.17
CA LEU A 440 41.18 -5.30 -3.13
C LEU A 440 41.60 -5.75 -1.72
N GLY A 441 41.23 -4.98 -0.69
CA GLY A 441 41.47 -5.38 0.69
C GLY A 441 40.71 -6.65 1.08
N ALA A 442 39.46 -6.80 0.62
CA ALA A 442 38.67 -7.99 0.87
C ALA A 442 39.24 -9.23 0.17
N GLU A 443 39.66 -9.09 -1.08
CA GLU A 443 40.36 -10.13 -1.85
C GLU A 443 41.57 -10.64 -1.08
N GLN A 444 42.39 -9.72 -0.55
CA GLN A 444 43.61 -10.14 0.12
C GLN A 444 43.36 -10.84 1.46
N PHE A 445 42.30 -10.47 2.17
CA PHE A 445 41.86 -11.23 3.34
C PHE A 445 41.36 -12.64 2.97
N LEU A 446 40.64 -12.78 1.85
CA LEU A 446 40.19 -14.09 1.36
C LEU A 446 41.38 -14.95 0.92
N MET A 447 42.30 -14.43 0.13
CA MET A 447 43.51 -15.15 -0.27
C MET A 447 44.33 -15.63 0.94
N THR A 448 44.41 -14.81 1.99
CA THR A 448 45.09 -15.21 3.24
C THR A 448 44.28 -16.28 3.98
N ALA A 449 42.95 -16.17 4.03
CA ALA A 449 42.08 -17.15 4.66
C ALA A 449 42.08 -18.51 3.94
N GLU A 450 42.24 -18.51 2.61
CA GLU A 450 42.37 -19.72 1.80
C GLU A 450 43.57 -20.57 2.24
N GLN A 451 44.68 -19.92 2.61
CA GLN A 451 45.92 -20.55 3.07
C GLN A 451 45.81 -21.19 4.47
N CYS A 452 44.79 -20.85 5.26
CA CYS A 452 44.54 -21.49 6.55
C CYS A 452 43.88 -22.85 6.32
N THR A 453 44.64 -23.93 6.47
CA THR A 453 44.19 -25.31 6.20
C THR A 453 44.21 -26.21 7.43
N GLU A 454 44.89 -25.80 8.50
CA GLU A 454 45.04 -26.62 9.70
C GLU A 454 43.89 -26.41 10.70
N PRO A 455 43.53 -27.44 11.48
CA PRO A 455 42.49 -27.33 12.52
C PRO A 455 42.69 -26.17 13.51
N GLU A 456 43.94 -25.88 13.90
CA GLU A 456 44.29 -24.83 14.84
C GLU A 456 44.12 -23.41 14.26
N GLU A 457 43.93 -23.30 12.95
CA GLU A 457 43.78 -22.03 12.23
C GLU A 457 42.32 -21.66 11.98
N ALA A 458 41.35 -22.50 12.37
CA ALA A 458 39.93 -22.31 12.09
C ALA A 458 39.42 -20.93 12.55
N LEU A 459 39.71 -20.52 13.79
CA LEU A 459 39.30 -19.21 14.29
C LEU A 459 39.97 -18.04 13.53
N VAL A 460 41.23 -18.20 13.13
CA VAL A 460 41.97 -17.21 12.34
C VAL A 460 41.32 -17.06 10.97
N LYS A 461 41.01 -18.17 10.31
CA LYS A 461 40.28 -18.21 9.04
C LYS A 461 38.95 -17.48 9.14
N ASN A 462 38.14 -17.79 10.16
CA ASN A 462 36.85 -17.16 10.38
C ASN A 462 36.97 -15.64 10.58
N ALA A 463 37.98 -15.17 11.33
CA ALA A 463 38.24 -13.76 11.52
C ALA A 463 38.68 -13.03 10.24
N LEU A 464 39.51 -13.66 9.41
CA LEU A 464 39.93 -13.11 8.11
C LEU A 464 38.73 -13.00 7.16
N VAL A 465 37.91 -14.05 7.08
CA VAL A 465 36.67 -14.06 6.29
C VAL A 465 35.70 -12.96 6.77
N GLN A 466 35.57 -12.77 8.09
CA GLN A 466 34.77 -11.67 8.62
C GLN A 466 35.28 -10.31 8.12
N GLN A 467 36.60 -10.06 8.18
CA GLN A 467 37.17 -8.78 7.72
C GLN A 467 36.91 -8.56 6.22
N ALA A 468 37.07 -9.60 5.40
CA ALA A 468 36.73 -9.53 3.98
C ALA A 468 35.26 -9.13 3.77
N VAL A 469 34.33 -9.79 4.44
CA VAL A 469 32.89 -9.49 4.31
C VAL A 469 32.55 -8.09 4.82
N GLN A 470 33.18 -7.60 5.88
CA GLN A 470 33.01 -6.21 6.35
C GLN A 470 33.43 -5.22 5.25
N LEU A 471 34.59 -5.44 4.63
CA LEU A 471 35.07 -4.58 3.55
C LEU A 471 34.15 -4.63 2.33
N VAL A 472 33.71 -5.81 1.89
CA VAL A 472 32.73 -5.96 0.81
C VAL A 472 31.46 -5.18 1.14
N ALA A 473 30.87 -5.41 2.32
CA ALA A 473 29.63 -4.74 2.69
C ALA A 473 29.77 -3.21 2.73
N THR A 474 30.87 -2.70 3.28
CA THR A 474 31.11 -1.25 3.32
C THR A 474 31.36 -0.65 1.94
N ALA A 475 32.01 -1.39 1.03
CA ALA A 475 32.20 -0.98 -0.35
C ALA A 475 30.84 -0.85 -1.07
N GLN A 476 29.96 -1.83 -0.91
CA GLN A 476 28.65 -1.82 -1.55
C GLN A 476 27.71 -0.74 -0.96
N LEU A 477 27.77 -0.49 0.35
CA LEU A 477 26.99 0.60 0.97
C LEU A 477 27.41 1.98 0.44
N ASP A 478 28.70 2.23 0.23
CA ASP A 478 29.13 3.48 -0.42
C ASP A 478 28.73 3.52 -1.90
N LEU A 479 28.93 2.43 -2.63
CA LEU A 479 28.64 2.37 -4.07
C LEU A 479 27.15 2.47 -4.40
N PHE A 480 26.25 1.96 -3.58
CA PHE A 480 24.82 2.00 -3.88
C PHE A 480 24.07 3.10 -3.13
N LEU A 481 24.53 3.47 -1.93
CA LEU A 481 23.84 4.45 -1.09
C LEU A 481 24.63 5.73 -0.87
N SER A 482 25.92 5.80 -1.21
CA SER A 482 26.84 6.85 -0.76
C SER A 482 26.94 6.93 0.77
N TYR A 483 26.70 5.81 1.45
CA TYR A 483 26.61 5.75 2.91
C TYR A 483 27.79 5.01 3.55
N HIS A 484 28.40 5.66 4.53
CA HIS A 484 29.47 5.13 5.36
C HIS A 484 28.91 4.73 6.75
N PRO A 485 28.84 3.43 7.08
CA PRO A 485 28.35 2.98 8.37
C PRO A 485 29.35 3.32 9.49
N THR A 486 28.83 3.62 10.68
CA THR A 486 29.62 3.81 11.91
C THR A 486 29.71 2.53 12.76
N VAL A 487 28.95 1.50 12.41
CA VAL A 487 28.90 0.20 13.08
C VAL A 487 29.24 -0.87 12.05
N TYR A 488 30.18 -1.74 12.39
CA TYR A 488 30.75 -2.73 11.47
C TYR A 488 30.43 -4.18 11.84
N SER A 489 29.46 -4.42 12.73
CA SER A 489 29.02 -5.79 13.00
C SER A 489 28.34 -6.37 11.75
N ILE A 490 28.66 -7.63 11.43
CA ILE A 490 28.15 -8.30 10.22
C ILE A 490 26.63 -8.30 10.18
N ALA A 491 25.98 -8.63 11.30
CA ALA A 491 24.52 -8.64 11.39
C ALA A 491 23.89 -7.28 11.04
N TYR A 492 24.55 -6.17 11.43
CA TYR A 492 24.08 -4.83 11.11
C TYR A 492 24.35 -4.48 9.64
N LEU A 493 25.55 -4.75 9.13
CA LEU A 493 25.91 -4.49 7.74
C LEU A 493 25.03 -5.27 6.77
N PHE A 494 24.77 -6.54 7.05
CA PHE A 494 23.87 -7.38 6.25
C PHE A 494 22.44 -6.83 6.23
N ARG A 495 21.91 -6.37 7.37
CA ARG A 495 20.61 -5.69 7.38
C ARG A 495 20.60 -4.43 6.54
N LEU A 496 21.67 -3.64 6.54
CA LEU A 496 21.76 -2.47 5.67
C LEU A 496 21.83 -2.86 4.19
N LEU A 497 22.59 -3.89 3.82
CA LEU A 497 22.64 -4.36 2.43
C LEU A 497 21.29 -4.84 1.93
N GLN A 498 20.44 -5.42 2.79
CA GLN A 498 19.07 -5.81 2.42
C GLN A 498 18.17 -4.63 1.99
N CYS A 499 18.59 -3.38 2.21
CA CYS A 499 17.87 -2.23 1.68
C CYS A 499 18.17 -1.97 0.18
N ILE A 500 19.15 -2.67 -0.41
CA ILE A 500 19.57 -2.62 -1.82
C ILE A 500 19.04 -3.89 -2.52
N PRO A 501 18.03 -3.78 -3.41
CA PRO A 501 17.31 -4.94 -3.97
C PRO A 501 18.16 -5.79 -4.92
N GLU A 502 19.22 -5.24 -5.51
CA GLU A 502 20.16 -5.96 -6.39
C GLU A 502 21.07 -6.91 -5.61
N ILE A 503 21.25 -6.71 -4.31
CA ILE A 503 22.15 -7.50 -3.48
C ILE A 503 21.43 -8.72 -2.94
N LYS A 504 21.94 -9.90 -3.30
CA LYS A 504 21.50 -11.18 -2.73
C LYS A 504 22.35 -11.50 -1.51
N MET A 505 21.69 -11.77 -0.39
CA MET A 505 22.39 -12.16 0.83
C MET A 505 22.88 -13.60 0.72
N PRO A 506 24.09 -13.92 1.19
CA PRO A 506 24.66 -15.26 1.03
C PRO A 506 24.08 -16.30 1.99
N PHE A 507 23.35 -15.89 3.04
CA PHE A 507 22.83 -16.82 4.06
C PHE A 507 21.30 -16.84 4.08
N SER A 508 20.74 -18.06 4.07
CA SER A 508 19.32 -18.37 4.23
C SER A 508 18.96 -18.65 5.71
N ASP A 509 17.71 -19.02 5.98
CA ASP A 509 17.26 -19.39 7.33
C ASP A 509 17.49 -20.88 7.68
N SER A 510 18.30 -21.60 6.89
CA SER A 510 18.65 -23.00 7.18
C SER A 510 19.51 -23.12 8.46
N GLN A 511 19.43 -24.25 9.16
CA GLN A 511 20.23 -24.51 10.36
C GLN A 511 21.74 -24.40 10.09
N LEU A 512 22.17 -24.88 8.92
CA LEU A 512 23.55 -24.76 8.46
C LEU A 512 23.96 -23.29 8.35
N ASP A 513 23.15 -22.46 7.71
CA ASP A 513 23.44 -21.03 7.56
C ASP A 513 23.36 -20.24 8.86
N ILE A 514 22.53 -20.67 9.82
CA ILE A 514 22.55 -20.11 11.18
C ILE A 514 23.92 -20.36 11.81
N LYS A 515 24.41 -21.60 11.78
CA LYS A 515 25.73 -21.97 12.30
C LYS A 515 26.86 -21.21 11.60
N LEU A 516 26.85 -21.13 10.26
CA LEU A 516 27.88 -20.39 9.52
C LEU A 516 27.89 -18.89 9.84
N ARG A 517 26.72 -18.27 10.07
CA ARG A 517 26.65 -16.87 10.51
C ARG A 517 27.22 -16.65 11.91
N GLU A 518 27.10 -17.63 12.80
CA GLU A 518 27.74 -17.58 14.11
C GLU A 518 29.26 -17.60 13.97
N LEU A 519 29.81 -18.45 13.10
CA LEU A 519 31.25 -18.46 12.80
C LEU A 519 31.72 -17.13 12.19
N LEU A 520 30.93 -16.53 11.28
CA LEU A 520 31.23 -15.22 10.68
C LEU A 520 31.23 -14.07 11.70
N SER A 521 30.71 -14.28 12.91
CA SER A 521 30.77 -13.30 13.99
C SER A 521 32.14 -13.24 14.69
N ALA A 522 33.05 -14.17 14.37
CA ALA A 522 34.41 -14.20 14.91
C ALA A 522 35.19 -12.92 14.55
N SER A 523 35.43 -12.06 15.54
CA SER A 523 36.26 -10.87 15.37
C SER A 523 37.73 -11.17 15.59
N ILE A 524 38.62 -10.39 14.97
CA ILE A 524 40.07 -10.54 15.14
C ILE A 524 40.50 -10.43 16.62
N ASP A 525 39.76 -9.66 17.43
CA ASP A 525 39.99 -9.55 18.87
C ASP A 525 39.67 -10.85 19.63
N MET A 526 38.82 -11.73 19.10
CA MET A 526 38.56 -13.03 19.74
C MET A 526 39.79 -13.93 19.74
N ILE A 527 40.68 -13.80 18.74
CA ILE A 527 41.93 -14.57 18.65
C ILE A 527 42.81 -14.33 19.88
N LYS A 528 42.72 -13.15 20.50
CA LYS A 528 43.50 -12.79 21.70
C LYS A 528 42.99 -13.46 22.98
N HIS A 529 41.76 -13.97 22.98
CA HIS A 529 41.03 -14.30 24.21
C HIS A 529 40.31 -15.65 24.20
N LYS A 530 40.04 -16.23 23.03
CA LYS A 530 39.40 -17.54 22.88
C LYS A 530 40.42 -18.63 22.59
N ASP A 531 40.06 -19.86 22.97
CA ASP A 531 40.77 -21.05 22.53
C ASP A 531 40.60 -21.21 21.01
N LEU A 532 41.71 -21.43 20.31
CA LEU A 532 41.79 -21.52 18.85
C LEU A 532 41.20 -22.85 18.32
N ASN A 533 41.11 -23.87 19.18
CA ASN A 533 40.76 -25.24 18.80
C ASN A 533 39.26 -25.58 18.97
N VAL A 534 38.39 -24.58 19.12
CA VAL A 534 36.95 -24.78 19.38
C VAL A 534 36.16 -25.00 18.10
N ASP A 535 36.59 -24.40 16.99
CA ASP A 535 35.86 -24.41 15.72
C ASP A 535 36.40 -25.51 14.78
N SER A 536 35.51 -26.12 14.00
CA SER A 536 35.90 -27.08 12.96
C SER A 536 36.44 -26.34 11.73
N ILE A 537 37.57 -26.82 11.22
CA ILE A 537 38.16 -26.30 9.97
C ILE A 537 37.28 -26.60 8.77
N GLU A 538 36.55 -27.71 8.78
CA GLU A 538 35.59 -28.07 7.73
C GLU A 538 34.42 -27.07 7.66
N ASP A 539 33.84 -26.70 8.80
CA ASP A 539 32.80 -25.66 8.84
C ASP A 539 33.35 -24.29 8.41
N SER A 540 34.60 -23.99 8.76
CA SER A 540 35.29 -22.74 8.40
C SER A 540 35.60 -22.68 6.89
N ASN A 541 35.94 -23.81 6.27
CA ASN A 541 36.09 -23.93 4.83
C ASN A 541 34.76 -23.72 4.10
N LEU A 542 33.66 -24.26 4.64
CA LEU A 542 32.33 -24.02 4.08
C LEU A 542 31.91 -22.55 4.18
N LEU A 543 32.19 -21.90 5.32
CA LEU A 543 31.99 -20.46 5.47
C LEU A 543 32.80 -19.68 4.44
N PHE A 544 34.07 -20.03 4.26
CA PHE A 544 34.97 -19.40 3.29
C PHE A 544 34.39 -19.46 1.88
N THR A 545 34.05 -20.66 1.37
CA THR A 545 33.51 -20.83 0.01
C THR A 545 32.28 -19.95 -0.20
N LYS A 546 31.36 -19.91 0.78
CA LYS A 546 30.14 -19.11 0.65
C LYS A 546 30.41 -17.60 0.63
N CYS A 547 31.37 -17.13 1.43
CA CYS A 547 31.76 -15.74 1.47
C CYS A 547 32.58 -15.32 0.24
N GLU A 548 33.34 -16.24 -0.36
CA GLU A 548 34.04 -16.04 -1.62
C GLU A 548 33.04 -15.94 -2.79
N GLU A 549 32.04 -16.81 -2.85
CA GLU A 549 30.92 -16.69 -3.80
C GLU A 549 30.24 -15.32 -3.69
N PHE A 550 29.95 -14.89 -2.45
CA PHE A 550 29.40 -13.56 -2.20
C PHE A 550 30.33 -12.44 -2.68
N TYR A 551 31.63 -12.54 -2.42
CA TYR A 551 32.61 -11.57 -2.90
C TYR A 551 32.58 -11.47 -4.44
N ASN A 552 32.60 -12.60 -5.14
CA ASN A 552 32.60 -12.65 -6.60
C ASN A 552 31.31 -12.05 -7.22
N GLU A 553 30.16 -12.34 -6.61
CA GLU A 553 28.88 -11.72 -7.01
C GLU A 553 28.91 -10.20 -6.80
N MET A 554 29.38 -9.74 -5.63
CA MET A 554 29.45 -8.32 -5.29
C MET A 554 30.49 -7.56 -6.11
N TYR A 555 31.59 -8.21 -6.50
CA TYR A 555 32.59 -7.67 -7.41
C TYR A 555 31.97 -7.41 -8.79
N THR A 556 31.30 -8.41 -9.35
CA THR A 556 30.62 -8.32 -10.66
C THR A 556 29.52 -7.25 -10.65
N LEU A 557 28.69 -7.24 -9.61
CA LEU A 557 27.63 -6.26 -9.44
C LEU A 557 28.20 -4.84 -9.31
N GLY A 558 29.26 -4.66 -8.52
CA GLY A 558 29.88 -3.36 -8.31
C GLY A 558 30.51 -2.78 -9.57
N TYR A 559 31.18 -3.58 -10.40
CA TYR A 559 31.69 -3.10 -11.70
C TYR A 559 30.57 -2.65 -12.63
N THR A 560 29.45 -3.38 -12.63
CA THR A 560 28.29 -3.03 -13.45
C THR A 560 27.72 -1.67 -13.03
N GLU A 561 27.61 -1.44 -11.73
CA GLU A 561 27.12 -0.16 -11.19
C GLU A 561 28.11 0.99 -11.43
N LEU A 562 29.42 0.78 -11.24
CA LEU A 562 30.43 1.78 -11.55
C LEU A 562 30.35 2.24 -13.00
N LYS A 563 30.22 1.29 -13.94
CA LYS A 563 30.04 1.61 -15.36
C LYS A 563 28.78 2.45 -15.61
N ARG A 564 27.66 2.10 -14.96
CA ARG A 564 26.40 2.86 -15.05
C ARG A 564 26.57 4.30 -14.54
N LEU A 565 27.34 4.51 -13.47
CA LEU A 565 27.63 5.84 -12.93
C LEU A 565 28.53 6.67 -13.85
N ASP A 566 29.54 6.04 -14.45
CA ASP A 566 30.41 6.69 -15.43
C ASP A 566 29.62 7.12 -16.69
N ASP A 567 28.70 6.28 -17.17
CA ASP A 567 27.84 6.60 -18.32
C ASP A 567 26.90 7.79 -18.03
N LEU A 568 26.39 7.91 -16.79
CA LEU A 568 25.57 9.05 -16.37
C LEU A 568 26.36 10.35 -16.32
N LYS A 569 27.59 10.31 -15.81
CA LYS A 569 28.46 11.49 -15.75
C LYS A 569 28.73 12.07 -17.14
N GLN A 570 28.91 11.20 -18.14
CA GLN A 570 29.14 11.63 -19.52
C GLN A 570 27.90 12.24 -20.18
N GLN A 571 26.69 11.92 -19.72
CA GLN A 571 25.45 12.49 -20.24
C GLN A 571 25.15 13.88 -19.66
N ASP A 572 25.56 14.15 -18.42
CA ASP A 572 25.40 15.46 -17.78
C ASP A 572 26.43 16.51 -18.26
N GLU A 573 27.49 16.07 -18.95
CA GLU A 573 28.56 16.92 -19.52
C GLU A 573 28.31 17.33 -21.00
N ILE A 574 27.19 16.89 -21.62
CA ILE A 574 26.73 17.24 -22.98
C ILE A 574 25.52 18.18 -22.89
#